data_AF-A0A2H0VUS5-F1
#
_entry.id   AF-A0A2H0VUS5-F1
#
_cell.length_a   1.000
_cell.length_b   1.000
_cell.length_c   1.000
_cell.angle_alpha   90.00
_cell.angle_beta   90.00
_cell.angle_gamma   90.00
#
_symmetry.space_group_name_H-M   'P 1'
#
loop_
_entity.id
_entity.type
_entity.pdbx_description
1 polymer ?
#
loop_
_entity_poly.entity_id
_entity_poly.type
_entity_poly.pdbx_seq_one_letter_code
_entity_poly.pdbx_strand_id
1 'polypeptide(L)'
;MNPKIYVITYHKFNHCPDYHKNAKPLDERFLKSDDRYIYYLIDKEVPAPLKDKPVILENKLSETFHEAGGKYFGEWSFLLAEEQVAFCEYPFFMISSRFYEKNNWLHKDLNQEWDSLFGHFNHFRWGYLPSYDRPLRWIDLSWEKDFKNQAWNYKFFPFTDKTYELIEELYGINIPRDYQFTADLFCNYIGFKSRDELLEYTAFYRPIIDYFFDANYQPKRDISKYVRTTGGFRNEKSFTFILELICHLFFFQKKQRYFALHYNGYYSIDEANKKMDRLKRFRLPLFKYANRLLRWQYRRMKTEGFLAPIQTLLKK
;
A
#
# COMPACT_ATOMS: atom_id res chain seq x y z
N MET A 1 -26.78 3.36 -2.03
CA MET A 1 -26.02 2.20 -1.55
C MET A 1 -25.17 2.64 -0.36
N ASN A 2 -25.09 1.81 0.69
CA ASN A 2 -24.22 2.06 1.83
C ASN A 2 -22.80 1.60 1.45
N PRO A 3 -21.78 2.49 1.45
CA PRO A 3 -20.42 2.11 1.06
C PRO A 3 -19.85 1.00 1.95
N LYS A 4 -18.99 0.13 1.39
CA LYS A 4 -18.34 -0.96 2.12
C LYS A 4 -16.84 -0.74 2.29
N ILE A 5 -16.29 -1.29 3.38
CA ILE A 5 -14.86 -1.31 3.60
C ILE A 5 -14.40 -2.75 3.82
N TYR A 6 -13.59 -3.26 2.90
CA TYR A 6 -13.00 -4.59 2.96
C TYR A 6 -11.68 -4.54 3.73
N VAL A 7 -11.70 -5.06 4.96
CA VAL A 7 -10.52 -5.17 5.82
C VAL A 7 -9.78 -6.46 5.50
N ILE A 8 -8.71 -6.37 4.73
CA ILE A 8 -7.85 -7.50 4.37
C ILE A 8 -7.01 -7.87 5.59
N THR A 9 -7.09 -9.12 6.00
CA THR A 9 -6.38 -9.60 7.18
C THR A 9 -5.77 -10.97 6.96
N TYR A 10 -4.56 -11.10 7.48
CA TYR A 10 -3.88 -12.37 7.69
C TYR A 10 -3.61 -12.50 9.20
N HIS A 11 -4.66 -12.76 9.97
CA HIS A 11 -4.69 -12.76 11.42
C HIS A 11 -3.62 -13.67 12.04
N LYS A 12 -3.47 -14.94 11.61
CA LYS A 12 -2.43 -15.81 12.19
C LYS A 12 -1.03 -15.28 11.92
N PHE A 13 -0.77 -14.75 10.73
CA PHE A 13 0.55 -14.21 10.39
C PHE A 13 0.83 -12.85 11.04
N ASN A 14 -0.15 -11.94 11.03
CA ASN A 14 0.01 -10.55 11.48
C ASN A 14 -0.13 -10.38 13.00
N HIS A 15 -0.88 -11.27 13.67
CA HIS A 15 -1.32 -11.08 15.05
C HIS A 15 -1.16 -12.33 15.93
N CYS A 16 -0.40 -13.35 15.51
CA CYS A 16 -0.08 -14.48 16.40
C CYS A 16 0.79 -14.02 17.57
N PRO A 17 0.41 -14.37 18.83
CA PRO A 17 1.20 -14.08 20.04
C PRO A 17 2.64 -14.58 19.97
N ASP A 18 2.90 -15.68 19.26
CA ASP A 18 4.23 -16.29 19.16
C ASP A 18 5.21 -15.44 18.36
N TYR A 19 4.72 -14.63 17.40
CA TYR A 19 5.57 -13.76 16.57
C TYR A 19 5.84 -12.39 17.21
N HIS A 20 4.93 -11.92 18.06
CA HIS A 20 5.06 -10.64 18.74
C HIS A 20 4.56 -10.78 20.18
N LYS A 21 5.49 -10.73 21.16
CA LYS A 21 5.21 -10.79 22.61
C LYS A 21 4.14 -9.80 23.13
N ASN A 22 3.72 -8.84 22.31
CA ASN A 22 2.68 -7.85 22.58
C ASN A 22 1.65 -7.74 21.42
N ALA A 23 1.43 -8.80 20.62
CA ALA A 23 0.44 -8.80 19.57
C ALA A 23 -0.93 -8.49 20.18
N LYS A 24 -1.37 -7.25 20.03
CA LYS A 24 -2.78 -6.94 20.20
C LYS A 24 -3.53 -7.65 19.07
N PRO A 25 -4.72 -8.22 19.34
CA PRO A 25 -5.62 -8.59 18.26
C PRO A 25 -5.87 -7.37 17.36
N LEU A 26 -6.44 -7.63 16.18
CA LEU A 26 -6.87 -6.62 15.21
C LEU A 26 -7.32 -5.31 15.90
N ASP A 27 -6.82 -4.15 15.44
CA ASP A 27 -7.00 -2.87 16.14
C ASP A 27 -8.47 -2.62 16.50
N GLU A 28 -8.74 -2.31 17.78
CA GLU A 28 -10.10 -2.17 18.31
C GLU A 28 -10.96 -1.17 17.52
N ARG A 29 -10.37 -0.19 16.83
CA ARG A 29 -11.10 0.74 15.97
C ARG A 29 -11.83 0.06 14.82
N PHE A 30 -11.30 -1.04 14.31
CA PHE A 30 -12.00 -1.87 13.34
C PHE A 30 -13.09 -2.71 13.99
N LEU A 31 -12.92 -3.13 15.25
CA LEU A 31 -13.90 -3.97 15.96
C LEU A 31 -15.11 -3.17 16.45
N LYS A 32 -14.92 -1.88 16.73
CA LYS A 32 -15.99 -0.93 17.08
C LYS A 32 -17.01 -0.84 15.93
N SER A 33 -18.28 -0.71 16.30
CA SER A 33 -19.47 -0.89 15.45
C SER A 33 -19.55 0.09 14.27
N ASP A 34 -18.81 -0.19 13.21
CA ASP A 34 -19.10 0.29 11.85
C ASP A 34 -19.62 -0.91 11.05
N ASP A 35 -20.91 -0.85 10.66
CA ASP A 35 -21.61 -1.86 9.87
C ASP A 35 -21.11 -1.95 8.43
N ARG A 36 -20.21 -1.05 8.03
CA ARG A 36 -19.58 -1.03 6.70
C ARG A 36 -18.39 -1.97 6.59
N TYR A 37 -17.80 -2.45 7.70
CA TYR A 37 -16.65 -3.34 7.65
C TYR A 37 -17.01 -4.79 7.27
N ILE A 38 -16.34 -5.28 6.25
CA ILE A 38 -16.36 -6.70 5.83
C ILE A 38 -14.91 -7.20 5.91
N TYR A 39 -14.67 -8.27 6.65
CA TYR A 39 -13.31 -8.79 6.85
C TYR A 39 -12.99 -9.86 5.82
N TYR A 40 -12.00 -9.58 4.97
CA TYR A 40 -11.47 -10.53 4.00
C TYR A 40 -10.28 -11.27 4.64
N LEU A 41 -10.49 -12.52 5.02
CA LEU A 41 -9.48 -13.34 5.70
C LEU A 41 -8.71 -14.18 4.68
N ILE A 42 -7.40 -14.00 4.66
CA ILE A 42 -6.46 -14.93 4.02
C ILE A 42 -6.35 -16.20 4.87
N ASP A 43 -6.56 -16.14 6.19
CA ASP A 43 -6.59 -17.34 7.03
C ASP A 43 -7.73 -18.28 6.66
N LYS A 44 -7.51 -19.59 6.90
CA LYS A 44 -8.54 -20.62 6.67
C LYS A 44 -9.68 -20.62 7.70
N GLU A 45 -9.53 -19.88 8.81
CA GLU A 45 -10.44 -19.92 9.96
C GLU A 45 -10.77 -18.51 10.43
N VAL A 46 -12.01 -18.32 10.91
CA VAL A 46 -12.46 -17.05 11.49
C VAL A 46 -11.95 -16.93 12.92
N PRO A 47 -11.14 -15.90 13.25
CA PRO A 47 -10.63 -15.71 14.60
C PRO A 47 -11.75 -15.26 15.55
N ALA A 48 -11.62 -15.59 16.84
CA ALA A 48 -12.64 -15.33 17.85
C ALA A 48 -13.18 -13.88 17.86
N PRO A 49 -12.36 -12.81 17.71
CA PRO A 49 -12.85 -11.42 17.68
C PRO A 49 -13.75 -11.08 16.48
N LEU A 50 -13.78 -11.92 15.44
CA LEU A 50 -14.53 -11.67 14.20
C LEU A 50 -15.73 -12.62 14.01
N LYS A 51 -16.05 -13.47 15.00
CA LYS A 51 -17.12 -14.48 14.87
C LYS A 51 -18.48 -13.89 14.50
N ASP A 52 -18.79 -12.72 15.04
CA ASP A 52 -20.07 -12.03 14.82
C ASP A 52 -19.97 -10.90 13.79
N LYS A 53 -18.92 -10.90 12.96
CA LYS A 53 -18.68 -9.89 11.94
C LYS A 53 -18.91 -10.45 10.52
N PRO A 54 -19.26 -9.60 9.55
CA PRO A 54 -19.29 -10.01 8.14
C PRO A 54 -17.89 -10.43 7.68
N VAL A 55 -17.75 -11.66 7.21
CA VAL A 55 -16.45 -12.26 6.88
C VAL A 55 -16.51 -12.93 5.52
N ILE A 56 -15.43 -12.79 4.75
CA ILE A 56 -15.16 -13.52 3.51
C ILE A 56 -13.86 -14.31 3.71
N LEU A 57 -13.90 -15.61 3.45
CA LEU A 57 -12.73 -16.47 3.52
C LEU A 57 -12.16 -16.67 2.11
N GLU A 58 -10.93 -16.24 1.86
CA GLU A 58 -10.29 -16.33 0.54
C GLU A 58 -10.25 -17.78 0.02
N ASN A 59 -9.94 -18.74 0.90
CA ASN A 59 -9.90 -20.16 0.54
C ASN A 59 -11.27 -20.75 0.16
N LYS A 60 -12.38 -20.07 0.49
CA LYS A 60 -13.72 -20.47 0.06
C LYS A 60 -14.12 -19.86 -1.28
N LEU A 61 -13.43 -18.80 -1.71
CA LEU A 61 -13.58 -18.23 -3.05
C LEU A 61 -12.82 -19.04 -4.09
N SER A 62 -11.54 -19.34 -3.81
CA SER A 62 -10.69 -20.20 -4.64
C SER A 62 -9.46 -20.64 -3.88
N GLU A 63 -9.18 -21.95 -3.89
CA GLU A 63 -7.96 -22.48 -3.29
C GLU A 63 -6.70 -21.98 -4.01
N THR A 64 -6.76 -21.84 -5.34
CA THR A 64 -5.65 -21.30 -6.14
C THR A 64 -5.29 -19.88 -5.73
N PHE A 65 -6.28 -19.02 -5.51
CA PHE A 65 -6.03 -17.65 -5.04
C PHE A 65 -5.45 -17.61 -3.64
N HIS A 66 -5.98 -18.44 -2.75
CA HIS A 66 -5.47 -18.53 -1.39
C HIS A 66 -3.99 -18.91 -1.35
N GLU A 67 -3.59 -19.93 -2.11
CA GLU A 67 -2.19 -20.32 -2.20
C GLU A 67 -1.31 -19.24 -2.81
N ALA A 68 -1.78 -18.64 -3.91
CA ALA A 68 -1.04 -17.61 -4.63
C ALA A 68 -0.91 -16.31 -3.82
N GLY A 69 -1.97 -15.86 -3.15
CA GLY A 69 -1.99 -14.69 -2.26
C GLY A 69 -1.08 -14.87 -1.05
N GLY A 70 -1.11 -16.07 -0.47
CA GLY A 70 -0.21 -16.50 0.59
C GLY A 70 1.26 -16.41 0.20
N LYS A 71 1.63 -16.79 -1.02
CA LYS A 71 3.02 -16.90 -1.48
C LYS A 71 3.56 -15.66 -2.22
N TYR A 72 2.74 -15.01 -3.04
CA TYR A 72 3.24 -14.07 -4.06
C TYR A 72 2.54 -12.70 -4.05
N PHE A 73 1.21 -12.68 -3.95
CA PHE A 73 0.43 -11.46 -4.22
C PHE A 73 0.14 -10.61 -2.97
N GLY A 74 0.16 -11.20 -1.77
CA GLY A 74 -0.20 -10.46 -0.55
C GLY A 74 -1.62 -9.93 -0.64
N GLU A 75 -1.82 -8.64 -0.40
CA GLU A 75 -3.16 -8.01 -0.41
C GLU A 75 -3.74 -7.87 -1.83
N TRP A 76 -2.95 -8.06 -2.91
CA TRP A 76 -3.45 -8.03 -4.30
C TRP A 76 -4.28 -9.26 -4.68
N SER A 77 -4.20 -10.37 -3.93
CA SER A 77 -5.06 -11.53 -4.18
C SER A 77 -6.54 -11.18 -4.02
N PHE A 78 -6.87 -10.20 -3.17
CA PHE A 78 -8.22 -9.63 -3.07
C PHE A 78 -8.74 -9.13 -4.42
N LEU A 79 -7.93 -8.35 -5.15
CA LEU A 79 -8.32 -7.77 -6.44
C LEU A 79 -8.50 -8.86 -7.50
N LEU A 80 -7.61 -9.86 -7.52
CA LEU A 80 -7.70 -10.99 -8.45
C LEU A 80 -8.91 -11.89 -8.15
N ALA A 81 -9.20 -12.11 -6.87
CA ALA A 81 -10.38 -12.83 -6.43
C ALA A 81 -11.66 -12.09 -6.83
N GLU A 82 -11.70 -10.77 -6.66
CA GLU A 82 -12.86 -9.97 -7.04
C GLU A 82 -13.08 -9.93 -8.55
N GLU A 83 -12.01 -9.82 -9.34
CA GLU A 83 -12.07 -9.87 -10.80
C GLU A 83 -12.77 -11.14 -11.30
N GLN A 84 -12.48 -12.29 -10.69
CA GLN A 84 -13.05 -13.58 -11.09
C GLN A 84 -14.42 -13.89 -10.47
N VAL A 85 -14.60 -13.62 -9.17
CA VAL A 85 -15.75 -14.13 -8.40
C VAL A 85 -16.85 -13.07 -8.19
N ALA A 86 -16.53 -11.78 -8.36
CA ALA A 86 -17.49 -10.68 -8.23
C ALA A 86 -18.28 -10.69 -6.90
N PHE A 87 -17.58 -10.66 -5.77
CA PHE A 87 -18.16 -10.73 -4.43
C PHE A 87 -18.30 -9.35 -3.77
N CYS A 88 -17.70 -8.30 -4.31
CA CYS A 88 -17.69 -6.98 -3.69
C CYS A 88 -19.00 -6.21 -3.90
N GLU A 89 -19.43 -5.50 -2.86
CA GLU A 89 -20.46 -4.47 -2.95
C GLU A 89 -19.81 -3.11 -3.19
N TYR A 90 -20.30 -2.37 -4.19
CA TYR A 90 -19.73 -1.08 -4.58
C TYR A 90 -20.60 0.11 -4.12
N PRO A 91 -20.03 1.30 -3.85
CA PRO A 91 -18.60 1.60 -3.84
C PRO A 91 -17.90 1.01 -2.62
N PHE A 92 -16.62 0.68 -2.75
CA PHE A 92 -15.84 0.15 -1.62
C PHE A 92 -14.42 0.72 -1.51
N PHE A 93 -13.85 0.58 -0.31
CA PHE A 93 -12.40 0.67 -0.06
C PHE A 93 -11.87 -0.68 0.42
N MET A 94 -10.72 -1.11 -0.08
CA MET A 94 -9.94 -2.14 0.62
C MET A 94 -8.98 -1.48 1.60
N ILE A 95 -8.63 -2.15 2.69
CA ILE A 95 -7.68 -1.65 3.71
C ILE A 95 -7.04 -2.82 4.47
N SER A 96 -5.78 -2.70 4.87
CA SER A 96 -5.16 -3.72 5.75
C SER A 96 -5.68 -3.64 7.17
N SER A 97 -5.84 -4.78 7.83
CA SER A 97 -6.07 -4.86 9.29
C SER A 97 -4.97 -4.20 10.12
N ARG A 98 -3.77 -4.04 9.53
CA ARG A 98 -2.63 -3.33 10.14
C ARG A 98 -2.59 -1.84 9.78
N PHE A 99 -3.61 -1.30 9.12
CA PHE A 99 -3.60 0.11 8.69
C PHE A 99 -3.24 1.05 9.83
N TYR A 100 -3.93 0.93 10.96
CA TYR A 100 -3.70 1.84 12.08
C TYR A 100 -2.35 1.64 12.76
N GLU A 101 -1.83 0.42 12.78
CA GLU A 101 -0.48 0.12 13.26
C GLU A 101 0.58 0.79 12.38
N LYS A 102 0.36 0.76 11.05
CA LYS A 102 1.26 1.40 10.08
C LYS A 102 1.04 2.92 10.00
N ASN A 103 -0.14 3.39 10.41
CA ASN A 103 -0.59 4.78 10.37
C ASN A 103 -0.92 5.33 11.78
N ASN A 104 -0.01 5.13 12.73
CA ASN A 104 -0.09 5.68 14.08
C ASN A 104 -0.19 7.23 14.14
N TRP A 105 0.08 7.95 13.04
CA TRP A 105 0.02 9.41 12.96
C TRP A 105 -1.28 9.92 12.35
N LEU A 106 -2.18 9.03 11.90
CA LEU A 106 -3.52 9.44 11.51
C LEU A 106 -4.20 10.10 12.71
N HIS A 107 -4.58 11.37 12.55
CA HIS A 107 -5.12 12.16 13.67
C HIS A 107 -6.53 11.72 14.07
N LYS A 108 -7.26 11.13 13.13
CA LYS A 108 -8.67 10.79 13.26
C LYS A 108 -8.86 9.30 13.07
N ASP A 109 -9.91 8.79 13.69
CA ASP A 109 -10.45 7.49 13.35
C ASP A 109 -11.00 7.54 11.91
N LEU A 110 -10.77 6.50 11.11
CA LEU A 110 -11.31 6.45 9.73
C LEU A 110 -12.83 6.34 9.74
N ASN A 111 -13.41 5.80 10.81
CA ASN A 111 -14.85 5.77 11.04
C ASN A 111 -15.49 7.18 10.90
N GLN A 112 -14.74 8.24 11.20
CA GLN A 112 -15.19 9.63 11.10
C GLN A 112 -14.95 10.25 9.72
N GLU A 113 -14.24 9.56 8.83
CA GLU A 113 -13.78 10.09 7.54
C GLU A 113 -14.44 9.38 6.36
N TRP A 114 -14.97 8.16 6.54
CA TRP A 114 -15.55 7.35 5.46
C TRP A 114 -16.55 8.12 4.59
N ASP A 115 -17.51 8.84 5.18
CA ASP A 115 -18.51 9.59 4.39
C ASP A 115 -17.85 10.65 3.49
N SER A 116 -16.82 11.33 4.00
CA SER A 116 -16.07 12.30 3.20
C SER A 116 -15.24 11.61 2.12
N LEU A 117 -14.61 10.47 2.44
CA LEU A 117 -13.83 9.68 1.49
C LEU A 117 -14.69 9.19 0.32
N PHE A 118 -15.84 8.59 0.62
CA PHE A 118 -16.78 8.12 -0.40
C PHE A 118 -17.43 9.30 -1.15
N GLY A 119 -17.64 10.44 -0.49
CA GLY A 119 -18.08 11.67 -1.17
C GLY A 119 -17.13 12.09 -2.31
N HIS A 120 -15.82 11.91 -2.13
CA HIS A 120 -14.82 12.22 -3.15
C HIS A 120 -14.79 11.23 -4.33
N PHE A 121 -15.31 10.00 -4.19
CA PHE A 121 -15.36 9.02 -5.29
C PHE A 121 -16.20 9.51 -6.45
N ASN A 122 -17.22 10.32 -6.18
CA ASN A 122 -18.05 10.89 -7.23
C ASN A 122 -17.27 11.81 -8.17
N HIS A 123 -16.18 12.41 -7.70
CA HIS A 123 -15.34 13.29 -8.51
C HIS A 123 -14.13 12.57 -9.10
N PHE A 124 -13.44 11.76 -8.29
CA PHE A 124 -12.17 11.15 -8.68
C PHE A 124 -12.29 9.72 -9.22
N ARG A 125 -13.43 9.04 -9.01
CA ARG A 125 -13.68 7.60 -9.30
C ARG A 125 -12.83 6.61 -8.50
N TRP A 126 -11.70 7.08 -7.97
CA TRP A 126 -10.71 6.33 -7.21
C TRP A 126 -10.36 7.08 -5.93
N GLY A 127 -10.11 6.33 -4.86
CA GLY A 127 -9.52 6.88 -3.66
C GLY A 127 -8.37 6.06 -3.14
N TYR A 128 -7.48 6.74 -2.44
CA TYR A 128 -6.19 6.21 -2.02
C TYR A 128 -5.93 6.54 -0.55
N LEU A 129 -5.49 5.53 0.20
CA LEU A 129 -5.16 5.62 1.62
C LEU A 129 -3.71 5.17 1.84
N PRO A 130 -2.80 6.03 2.33
CA PRO A 130 -1.41 5.68 2.53
C PRO A 130 -1.27 4.50 3.48
N SER A 131 -0.53 3.49 3.04
CA SER A 131 -0.25 2.32 3.85
C SER A 131 0.69 2.62 5.00
N TYR A 132 1.37 3.77 4.98
CA TYR A 132 2.30 4.18 6.01
C TYR A 132 2.22 5.67 6.31
N ASP A 133 2.52 5.98 7.57
CA ASP A 133 2.80 7.32 8.08
C ASP A 133 4.05 7.95 7.44
N ARG A 134 3.90 8.49 6.23
CA ARG A 134 5.00 9.15 5.50
C ARG A 134 4.55 10.50 4.97
N PRO A 135 5.45 11.49 4.82
CA PRO A 135 5.10 12.75 4.19
C PRO A 135 4.69 12.52 2.74
N LEU A 136 3.49 12.95 2.36
CA LEU A 136 3.06 13.00 0.97
C LEU A 136 3.83 14.11 0.25
N ARG A 137 4.84 13.73 -0.53
CA ARG A 137 5.67 14.63 -1.33
C ARG A 137 6.29 13.89 -2.50
N TRP A 138 6.57 14.62 -3.58
CA TRP A 138 7.54 14.16 -4.56
C TRP A 138 8.92 14.26 -3.91
N ILE A 139 9.73 13.22 -4.04
CA ILE A 139 11.09 13.25 -3.51
C ILE A 139 11.94 13.98 -4.54
N ASP A 140 12.48 15.14 -4.16
CA ASP A 140 13.58 15.78 -4.88
C ASP A 140 14.85 14.97 -4.59
N LEU A 141 15.54 14.52 -5.64
CA LEU A 141 16.71 13.65 -5.59
C LEU A 141 18.01 14.40 -5.84
N SER A 142 18.00 15.74 -5.72
CA SER A 142 19.21 16.56 -5.72
C SER A 142 20.30 16.09 -4.72
N TRP A 143 19.91 15.40 -3.65
CA TRP A 143 20.78 14.79 -2.64
C TRP A 143 21.40 13.44 -3.05
N GLU A 144 20.98 12.82 -4.14
CA GLU A 144 21.42 11.48 -4.58
C GLU A 144 22.89 11.46 -5.06
N LYS A 145 23.43 12.63 -5.48
CA LYS A 145 24.84 12.76 -5.88
C LYS A 145 25.82 12.30 -4.79
N ASP A 146 25.44 12.44 -3.52
CA ASP A 146 26.29 12.12 -2.38
C ASP A 146 26.20 10.64 -1.95
N PHE A 147 25.29 9.85 -2.55
CA PHE A 147 24.83 8.56 -1.99
C PHE A 147 25.18 7.30 -2.79
N LYS A 148 25.91 7.42 -3.91
CA LYS A 148 26.08 6.37 -4.93
C LYS A 148 26.55 4.99 -4.44
N ASN A 149 27.11 4.86 -3.22
CA ASN A 149 27.63 3.57 -2.72
C ASN A 149 26.83 2.95 -1.55
N GLN A 150 25.80 3.62 -1.02
CA GLN A 150 25.03 3.13 0.15
C GLN A 150 23.52 3.21 -0.01
N ALA A 151 23.04 3.59 -1.20
CA ALA A 151 21.61 3.74 -1.52
C ALA A 151 20.74 2.55 -1.05
N TRP A 152 21.24 1.31 -1.16
CA TRP A 152 20.53 0.08 -0.78
C TRP A 152 20.25 -0.08 0.72
N ASN A 153 20.90 0.69 1.61
CA ASN A 153 20.62 0.71 3.05
C ASN A 153 19.38 1.54 3.39
N TYR A 154 18.92 2.35 2.45
CA TYR A 154 17.73 3.15 2.55
C TYR A 154 16.57 2.36 1.97
N LYS A 155 15.39 2.50 2.57
CA LYS A 155 14.20 1.66 2.31
C LYS A 155 13.57 1.95 0.95
N PHE A 156 14.33 1.76 -0.12
CA PHE A 156 13.94 1.92 -1.51
C PHE A 156 13.36 0.63 -2.05
N PHE A 157 12.70 0.75 -3.19
CA PHE A 157 12.37 -0.43 -3.96
C PHE A 157 13.65 -1.13 -4.41
N PRO A 158 13.79 -2.44 -4.16
CA PRO A 158 14.99 -3.16 -4.52
C PRO A 158 15.00 -3.55 -6.01
N PHE A 159 14.72 -2.60 -6.90
CA PHE A 159 14.65 -2.86 -8.35
C PHE A 159 16.05 -3.03 -8.97
N THR A 160 16.16 -3.91 -9.95
CA THR A 160 17.30 -4.02 -10.86
C THR A 160 17.02 -3.32 -12.17
N ASP A 161 18.04 -3.19 -13.03
CA ASP A 161 17.89 -2.67 -14.39
C ASP A 161 16.85 -3.45 -15.20
N LYS A 162 16.72 -4.76 -14.94
CA LYS A 162 15.73 -5.63 -15.57
C LYS A 162 14.29 -5.24 -15.22
N THR A 163 14.03 -4.64 -14.06
CA THR A 163 12.70 -4.11 -13.75
C THR A 163 12.33 -2.98 -14.71
N TYR A 164 13.26 -2.07 -14.99
CA TYR A 164 13.01 -0.95 -15.91
C TYR A 164 12.76 -1.45 -17.34
N GLU A 165 13.62 -2.36 -17.81
CA GLU A 165 13.44 -3.00 -19.13
C GLU A 165 12.08 -3.70 -19.23
N LEU A 166 11.67 -4.42 -18.18
CA LEU A 166 10.38 -5.11 -18.14
C LEU A 166 9.19 -4.15 -18.22
N ILE A 167 9.25 -3.02 -17.50
CA ILE A 167 8.17 -2.03 -17.53
C ILE A 167 8.08 -1.38 -18.91
N GLU A 168 9.22 -1.07 -19.54
CA GLU A 168 9.24 -0.54 -20.91
C GLU A 168 8.71 -1.57 -21.91
N GLU A 169 9.10 -2.84 -21.80
CA GLU A 169 8.65 -3.93 -22.66
C GLU A 169 7.12 -4.16 -22.57
N LEU A 170 6.58 -4.25 -21.36
CA LEU A 170 5.17 -4.62 -21.16
C LEU A 170 4.20 -3.44 -21.28
N TYR A 171 4.63 -2.23 -20.91
CA TYR A 171 3.75 -1.06 -20.82
C TYR A 171 4.11 0.06 -21.79
N GLY A 172 5.29 0.02 -22.43
CA GLY A 172 5.81 1.10 -23.26
C GLY A 172 6.14 2.36 -22.46
N ILE A 173 6.37 2.24 -21.15
CA ILE A 173 6.65 3.36 -20.26
C ILE A 173 8.12 3.37 -19.87
N ASN A 174 8.80 4.47 -20.18
CA ASN A 174 10.13 4.74 -19.65
C ASN A 174 10.00 5.45 -18.30
N ILE A 175 10.19 4.70 -17.21
CA ILE A 175 10.20 5.28 -15.86
C ILE A 175 11.61 5.79 -15.54
N PRO A 176 11.74 7.02 -15.01
CA PRO A 176 13.03 7.53 -14.55
C PRO A 176 13.72 6.56 -13.57
N ARG A 177 15.04 6.40 -13.67
CA ARG A 177 15.83 5.50 -12.78
C ARG A 177 15.72 5.83 -11.29
N ASP A 178 15.24 7.03 -11.02
CA ASP A 178 15.15 7.63 -9.71
C ASP A 178 13.77 7.33 -9.05
N TYR A 179 12.83 6.72 -9.79
CA TYR A 179 11.52 6.29 -9.28
C TYR A 179 11.62 5.24 -8.16
N GLN A 180 12.64 4.38 -8.15
CA GLN A 180 12.85 3.43 -7.05
C GLN A 180 13.01 4.10 -5.67
N PHE A 181 13.41 5.37 -5.66
CA PHE A 181 13.57 6.16 -4.45
C PHE A 181 12.25 6.74 -3.95
N THR A 182 11.23 6.79 -4.80
CA THR A 182 9.93 7.40 -4.48
C THR A 182 9.01 6.49 -3.66
N ALA A 183 9.53 5.41 -3.06
CA ALA A 183 8.83 4.38 -2.28
C ALA A 183 7.83 4.87 -1.21
N ASP A 184 7.95 6.14 -0.80
CA ASP A 184 6.98 6.80 0.07
C ASP A 184 5.59 6.98 -0.56
N LEU A 185 5.48 6.93 -1.88
CA LEU A 185 4.21 7.05 -2.61
C LEU A 185 3.54 5.71 -2.91
N PHE A 186 4.22 4.56 -2.80
CA PHE A 186 3.88 3.34 -3.56
C PHE A 186 3.11 2.23 -2.82
N CYS A 187 2.78 2.45 -1.56
CA CYS A 187 2.01 1.47 -0.79
C CYS A 187 0.79 2.17 -0.26
N ASN A 188 -0.37 1.90 -0.87
CA ASN A 188 -1.61 2.48 -0.41
C ASN A 188 -2.75 1.52 -0.70
N TYR A 189 -3.81 1.68 0.08
CA TYR A 189 -5.04 0.98 -0.15
C TYR A 189 -5.92 1.79 -1.09
N ILE A 190 -6.63 1.08 -1.95
CA ILE A 190 -7.42 1.67 -3.03
C ILE A 190 -8.90 1.43 -2.80
N GLY A 191 -9.74 2.31 -3.32
CA GLY A 191 -11.15 2.06 -3.41
C GLY A 191 -11.72 2.42 -4.78
N PHE A 192 -12.84 1.78 -5.08
CA PHE A 192 -13.46 1.75 -6.39
C PHE A 192 -14.93 2.15 -6.29
N LYS A 193 -15.38 2.94 -7.26
CA LYS A 193 -16.77 3.37 -7.33
C LYS A 193 -17.71 2.27 -7.87
N SER A 194 -17.24 1.48 -8.82
CA SER A 194 -17.96 0.37 -9.44
C SER A 194 -17.02 -0.76 -9.86
N ARG A 195 -17.61 -1.89 -10.25
CA ARG A 195 -16.88 -3.06 -10.74
C ARG A 195 -16.09 -2.76 -12.01
N ASP A 196 -16.63 -1.93 -12.89
CA ASP A 196 -15.94 -1.58 -14.14
C ASP A 196 -14.63 -0.84 -13.86
N GLU A 197 -14.58 0.03 -12.85
CA GLU A 197 -13.32 0.67 -12.46
C GLU A 197 -12.32 -0.33 -11.86
N LEU A 198 -12.78 -1.33 -11.09
CA LEU A 198 -11.90 -2.39 -10.62
C LEU A 198 -11.36 -3.23 -11.78
N LEU A 199 -12.21 -3.62 -12.73
CA LEU A 199 -11.79 -4.41 -13.89
C LEU A 199 -10.82 -3.63 -14.78
N GLU A 200 -11.03 -2.31 -14.95
CA GLU A 200 -10.06 -1.45 -15.62
C GLU A 200 -8.71 -1.46 -14.90
N TYR A 201 -8.73 -1.44 -13.57
CA TYR A 201 -7.52 -1.53 -12.76
C TYR A 201 -6.82 -2.86 -12.94
N THR A 202 -7.51 -3.99 -12.73
CA THR A 202 -6.90 -5.32 -12.76
C THR A 202 -6.39 -5.67 -14.14
N ALA A 203 -7.10 -5.24 -15.20
CA ALA A 203 -6.64 -5.37 -16.58
C ALA A 203 -5.27 -4.71 -16.81
N PHE A 204 -4.97 -3.60 -16.10
CA PHE A 204 -3.65 -2.98 -16.15
C PHE A 204 -2.55 -3.85 -15.54
N TYR A 205 -2.84 -4.66 -14.52
CA TYR A 205 -1.85 -5.57 -13.93
C TYR A 205 -1.69 -6.88 -14.69
N ARG A 206 -2.66 -7.26 -15.52
CA ARG A 206 -2.63 -8.56 -16.22
C ARG A 206 -1.34 -8.82 -17.00
N PRO A 207 -0.77 -7.86 -17.78
CA PRO A 207 0.49 -8.10 -18.49
C PRO A 207 1.63 -8.55 -17.57
N ILE A 208 1.80 -7.94 -16.39
CA ILE A 208 2.87 -8.33 -15.47
C ILE A 208 2.59 -9.68 -14.80
N ILE A 209 1.34 -9.96 -14.48
CA ILE A 209 0.94 -11.21 -13.82
C ILE A 209 1.13 -12.37 -14.80
N ASP A 210 0.63 -12.22 -16.02
CA ASP A 210 0.74 -13.23 -17.07
C ASP A 210 2.18 -13.41 -17.56
N TYR A 211 3.04 -12.39 -17.37
CA TYR A 211 4.47 -12.53 -17.59
C TYR A 211 5.10 -13.46 -16.53
N PHE A 212 4.83 -13.29 -15.24
CA PHE A 212 5.49 -14.10 -14.21
C PHE A 212 4.79 -15.42 -13.88
N PHE A 213 3.49 -15.53 -14.12
CA PHE A 213 2.66 -16.61 -13.62
C PHE A 213 1.82 -17.27 -14.72
N ASP A 214 1.52 -18.55 -14.58
CA ASP A 214 0.60 -19.27 -15.46
C ASP A 214 -0.88 -19.02 -15.06
N ALA A 215 -1.81 -19.68 -15.76
CA ALA A 215 -3.24 -19.58 -15.49
C ALA A 215 -3.64 -20.07 -14.08
N ASN A 216 -2.80 -20.89 -13.44
CA ASN A 216 -2.98 -21.40 -12.07
C ASN A 216 -2.13 -20.60 -11.05
N TYR A 217 -1.64 -19.42 -11.44
CA TYR A 217 -0.78 -18.56 -10.63
C TYR A 217 0.52 -19.22 -10.15
N GLN A 218 1.03 -20.22 -10.89
CA GLN A 218 2.35 -20.80 -10.64
C GLN A 218 3.45 -20.00 -11.34
N PRO A 219 4.60 -19.75 -10.69
CA PRO A 219 5.69 -18.99 -11.31
C PRO A 219 6.24 -19.69 -12.57
N LYS A 220 6.22 -18.97 -13.70
CA LYS A 220 6.87 -19.37 -14.96
C LYS A 220 8.27 -18.76 -15.11
N ARG A 221 8.52 -17.67 -14.39
CA ARG A 221 9.76 -16.88 -14.52
C ARG A 221 10.31 -16.53 -13.14
N ASP A 222 11.63 -16.51 -13.06
CA ASP A 222 12.37 -16.14 -11.86
C ASP A 222 12.33 -14.62 -11.63
N ILE A 223 11.73 -14.23 -10.52
CA ILE A 223 11.58 -12.82 -10.13
C ILE A 223 12.86 -12.19 -9.55
N SER A 224 13.80 -13.00 -9.05
CA SER A 224 15.00 -12.50 -8.37
C SER A 224 15.91 -11.67 -9.31
N LYS A 225 15.74 -11.83 -10.62
CA LYS A 225 16.40 -11.04 -11.65
C LYS A 225 15.92 -9.59 -11.68
N TYR A 226 14.70 -9.32 -11.23
CA TYR A 226 14.03 -8.03 -11.28
C TYR A 226 14.08 -7.31 -9.92
N VAL A 227 13.96 -8.07 -8.83
CA VAL A 227 13.90 -7.54 -7.47
C VAL A 227 15.00 -8.17 -6.62
N ARG A 228 15.89 -7.34 -6.05
CA ARG A 228 16.99 -7.78 -5.20
C ARG A 228 16.48 -8.29 -3.85
N THR A 229 16.99 -9.44 -3.43
CA THR A 229 16.75 -9.97 -2.08
C THR A 229 17.54 -9.16 -1.06
N THR A 230 16.87 -8.55 -0.08
CA THR A 230 17.47 -7.68 0.95
C THR A 230 17.60 -8.33 2.33
N GLY A 231 17.29 -9.62 2.48
CA GLY A 231 17.31 -10.34 3.76
C GLY A 231 16.22 -9.95 4.79
N GLY A 232 15.39 -8.94 4.53
CA GLY A 232 14.24 -8.56 5.35
C GLY A 232 12.93 -9.30 5.03
N PHE A 233 11.95 -9.20 5.94
CA PHE A 233 10.61 -9.85 5.87
C PHE A 233 9.83 -9.60 4.57
N ARG A 234 9.99 -8.44 3.93
CA ARG A 234 9.34 -8.15 2.63
C ARG A 234 9.89 -8.98 1.46
N ASN A 235 11.00 -9.70 1.61
CA ASN A 235 11.55 -10.54 0.54
C ASN A 235 10.81 -11.85 0.35
N GLU A 236 9.97 -12.27 1.31
CA GLU A 236 9.14 -13.46 1.16
C GLU A 236 8.12 -13.32 0.01
N LYS A 237 7.77 -12.08 -0.37
CA LYS A 237 6.84 -11.76 -1.46
C LYS A 237 7.41 -10.69 -2.38
N SER A 238 8.57 -10.93 -2.97
CA SER A 238 9.27 -9.95 -3.83
C SER A 238 8.41 -9.39 -4.97
N PHE A 239 7.41 -10.14 -5.45
CA PHE A 239 6.48 -9.68 -6.48
C PHE A 239 5.61 -8.49 -6.07
N THR A 240 5.33 -8.33 -4.78
CA THR A 240 4.56 -7.17 -4.30
C THR A 240 5.29 -5.86 -4.54
N PHE A 241 6.62 -5.85 -4.65
CA PHE A 241 7.34 -4.62 -5.01
C PHE A 241 7.07 -4.18 -6.45
N ILE A 242 6.95 -5.13 -7.38
CA ILE A 242 6.59 -4.83 -8.77
C ILE A 242 5.13 -4.38 -8.85
N LEU A 243 4.24 -5.02 -8.08
CA LEU A 243 2.83 -4.60 -7.99
C LEU A 243 2.67 -3.20 -7.37
N GLU A 244 3.43 -2.88 -6.32
CA GLU A 244 3.52 -1.55 -5.74
C GLU A 244 3.98 -0.51 -6.79
N LEU A 245 4.93 -0.83 -7.67
CA LEU A 245 5.32 0.07 -8.78
C LEU A 245 4.17 0.29 -9.78
N ILE A 246 3.53 -0.79 -10.22
CA ILE A 246 2.52 -0.76 -11.28
C ILE A 246 1.24 -0.05 -10.83
N CYS A 247 0.93 -0.09 -9.53
CA CYS A 247 -0.27 0.54 -8.99
C CYS A 247 -0.34 2.06 -9.24
N HIS A 248 0.83 2.70 -9.34
CA HIS A 248 0.99 4.11 -9.70
C HIS A 248 1.04 4.34 -11.20
N LEU A 249 1.70 3.44 -11.94
CA LEU A 249 1.80 3.52 -13.40
C LEU A 249 0.43 3.56 -14.08
N PHE A 250 -0.59 2.93 -13.49
CA PHE A 250 -1.96 3.04 -13.95
C PHE A 250 -2.42 4.51 -14.08
N PHE A 251 -2.30 5.29 -13.00
CA PHE A 251 -2.76 6.68 -12.97
C PHE A 251 -1.87 7.58 -13.83
N PHE A 252 -0.57 7.34 -13.81
CA PHE A 252 0.39 8.04 -14.66
C PHE A 252 0.06 7.87 -16.15
N GLN A 253 -0.09 6.62 -16.62
CA GLN A 253 -0.33 6.30 -18.03
C GLN A 253 -1.70 6.78 -18.50
N LYS A 254 -2.73 6.62 -17.65
CA LYS A 254 -4.09 7.07 -17.95
C LYS A 254 -4.29 8.57 -17.79
N LYS A 255 -3.28 9.29 -17.26
CA LYS A 255 -3.36 10.72 -16.89
C LYS A 255 -4.57 11.02 -16.00
N GLN A 256 -4.91 10.07 -15.14
CA GLN A 256 -6.04 10.17 -14.22
C GLN A 256 -5.58 10.75 -12.89
N ARG A 257 -6.39 11.67 -12.36
CA ARG A 257 -6.20 12.16 -11.00
C ARG A 257 -6.91 11.25 -10.02
N TYR A 258 -6.35 11.08 -8.84
CA TYR A 258 -7.00 10.34 -7.76
C TYR A 258 -7.02 11.14 -6.46
N PHE A 259 -7.98 10.79 -5.61
CA PHE A 259 -8.10 11.34 -4.28
C PHE A 259 -7.17 10.60 -3.32
N ALA A 260 -6.47 11.33 -2.44
CA ALA A 260 -5.71 10.74 -1.34
C ALA A 260 -6.09 11.36 0.01
N LEU A 261 -6.37 10.52 1.01
CA LEU A 261 -6.44 10.95 2.40
C LEU A 261 -5.08 10.77 3.04
N HIS A 262 -4.55 11.82 3.64
CA HIS A 262 -3.32 11.77 4.39
C HIS A 262 -3.53 12.41 5.78
N TYR A 263 -2.65 12.12 6.73
CA TYR A 263 -2.86 12.50 8.14
C TYR A 263 -3.08 14.01 8.38
N ASN A 264 -2.67 14.89 7.45
CA ASN A 264 -2.82 16.34 7.55
C ASN A 264 -3.83 16.94 6.57
N GLY A 265 -4.56 16.11 5.82
CA GLY A 265 -5.53 16.62 4.88
C GLY A 265 -5.91 15.69 3.75
N TYR A 266 -6.82 16.19 2.94
CA TYR A 266 -7.22 15.60 1.67
C TYR A 266 -6.42 16.19 0.52
N TYR A 267 -6.11 15.36 -0.47
CA TYR A 267 -5.31 15.75 -1.63
C TYR A 267 -5.92 15.21 -2.92
N SER A 268 -5.73 15.95 -4.00
CA SER A 268 -5.83 15.49 -5.38
C SER A 268 -4.42 15.27 -5.90
N ILE A 269 -4.14 14.08 -6.44
CA ILE A 269 -2.84 13.72 -6.98
C ILE A 269 -2.92 13.58 -8.49
N ASP A 270 -1.97 14.20 -9.18
CA ASP A 270 -1.79 14.16 -10.63
C ASP A 270 -0.37 13.70 -10.91
N GLU A 271 -0.19 12.39 -11.09
CA GLU A 271 1.14 11.79 -11.25
C GLU A 271 1.78 12.15 -12.58
N ALA A 272 0.98 12.23 -13.64
CA ALA A 272 1.44 12.60 -14.98
C ALA A 272 2.14 13.96 -14.98
N ASN A 273 1.64 14.91 -14.19
CA ASN A 273 2.21 16.25 -14.06
C ASN A 273 3.04 16.47 -12.79
N LYS A 274 3.22 15.42 -11.97
CA LYS A 274 3.83 15.52 -10.64
C LYS A 274 3.22 16.66 -9.80
N LYS A 275 1.89 16.78 -9.76
CA LYS A 275 1.18 17.79 -8.97
C LYS A 275 0.40 17.15 -7.81
N MET A 276 0.33 17.88 -6.70
CA MET A 276 -0.48 17.52 -5.54
C MET A 276 -1.20 18.76 -5.02
N ASP A 277 -2.51 18.77 -5.14
CA ASP A 277 -3.34 19.87 -4.68
C ASP A 277 -4.00 19.50 -3.36
N ARG A 278 -3.76 20.29 -2.32
CA ARG A 278 -4.38 20.06 -1.01
C ARG A 278 -5.82 20.60 -1.05
N LEU A 279 -6.78 19.68 -0.97
CA LEU A 279 -8.21 19.99 -0.99
C LEU A 279 -8.72 20.49 0.37
N LYS A 280 -8.20 19.90 1.46
CA LYS A 280 -8.59 20.26 2.83
C LYS A 280 -7.41 20.08 3.76
N ARG A 281 -7.16 21.05 4.64
CA ARG A 281 -6.13 20.96 5.69
C ARG A 281 -6.74 20.49 7.00
N PHE A 282 -6.11 19.52 7.64
CA PHE A 282 -6.41 19.16 9.02
C PHE A 282 -5.52 19.96 9.97
N ARG A 283 -6.13 20.52 11.01
CA ARG A 283 -5.37 21.18 12.09
C ARG A 283 -4.68 20.09 12.91
N LEU A 284 -3.36 20.09 12.87
CA LEU A 284 -2.53 19.25 13.74
C LEU A 284 -2.11 20.09 14.95
N PRO A 285 -2.29 19.60 16.18
CA PRO A 285 -1.71 20.24 17.35
C PRO A 285 -0.20 20.45 17.18
N LEU A 286 0.31 21.63 17.53
CA LEU A 286 1.71 22.02 17.30
C LEU A 286 2.69 21.02 17.92
N PHE A 287 2.40 20.51 19.12
CA PHE A 287 3.23 19.50 19.78
C PHE A 287 3.29 18.18 19.01
N LYS A 288 2.18 17.74 18.38
CA LYS A 288 2.16 16.54 17.53
C LYS A 288 2.99 16.80 16.28
N TYR A 289 2.89 17.98 15.68
CA TYR A 289 3.69 18.38 14.52
C TYR A 289 5.20 18.47 14.82
N ALA A 290 5.58 19.07 15.95
CA ALA A 290 6.98 19.17 16.38
C ALA A 290 7.59 17.79 16.69
N ASN A 291 6.91 16.98 17.51
CA ASN A 291 7.34 15.60 17.78
C ASN A 291 7.45 14.76 16.50
N ARG A 292 6.54 14.98 15.55
CA ARG A 292 6.54 14.34 14.24
C ARG A 292 7.74 14.75 13.40
N LEU A 293 8.04 16.04 13.32
CA LEU A 293 9.21 16.54 12.60
C LEU A 293 10.49 15.97 13.24
N LEU A 294 10.59 15.99 14.56
CA LEU A 294 11.73 15.44 15.30
C LEU A 294 11.91 13.94 15.07
N ARG A 295 10.83 13.12 15.11
CA ARG A 295 10.92 11.68 14.83
C ARG A 295 11.28 11.38 13.39
N TRP A 296 10.73 12.12 12.43
CA TRP A 296 11.10 11.98 11.02
C TRP A 296 12.55 12.38 10.79
N GLN A 297 12.99 13.51 11.36
CA GLN A 297 14.38 13.93 11.34
C GLN A 297 15.28 12.91 12.04
N TYR A 298 14.85 12.29 13.14
CA TYR A 298 15.63 11.25 13.83
C TYR A 298 15.75 9.95 13.02
N ARG A 299 14.67 9.55 12.32
CA ARG A 299 14.74 8.45 11.34
C ARG A 299 15.75 8.79 10.24
N ARG A 300 15.70 10.02 9.72
CA ARG A 300 16.73 10.54 8.81
C ARG A 300 18.10 10.70 9.47
N MET A 301 18.25 10.98 10.76
CA MET A 301 19.57 11.04 11.40
C MET A 301 20.27 9.70 11.35
N LYS A 302 19.51 8.61 11.52
CA LYS A 302 20.01 7.25 11.38
C LYS A 302 20.25 6.84 9.92
N THR A 303 19.73 7.60 8.95
CA THR A 303 19.73 7.20 7.55
C THR A 303 20.14 8.31 6.56
N GLU A 304 19.45 9.45 6.48
CA GLU A 304 19.48 10.42 5.37
C GLU A 304 19.42 11.94 5.76
N GLY A 305 19.80 12.37 6.97
CA GLY A 305 19.55 13.74 7.48
C GLY A 305 20.80 14.64 7.57
N PHE A 306 20.64 15.98 7.50
CA PHE A 306 21.74 16.95 7.72
C PHE A 306 22.38 16.83 9.12
N LEU A 307 21.67 16.20 10.06
CA LEU A 307 22.10 15.91 11.42
C LEU A 307 22.81 14.55 11.56
N ALA A 308 22.88 13.72 10.50
CA ALA A 308 23.59 12.44 10.51
C ALA A 308 25.09 12.59 10.84
N PRO A 309 25.83 13.60 10.32
CA PRO A 309 27.22 13.85 10.72
C PRO A 309 27.36 14.21 12.21
N ILE A 310 26.34 14.88 12.77
CA ILE A 310 26.31 15.30 14.17
C ILE A 310 25.98 14.12 15.10
N GLN A 311 25.27 13.10 14.63
CA GLN A 311 24.95 11.92 15.44
C GLN A 311 26.21 11.12 15.84
N THR A 312 27.26 11.15 15.01
CA THR A 312 28.57 10.58 15.33
C THR A 312 29.33 11.40 16.37
N LEU A 313 29.12 12.72 16.40
CA LEU A 313 29.69 13.64 17.38
C LEU A 313 28.96 13.59 18.73
N LEU A 314 27.65 13.35 18.74
CA LEU A 314 26.82 13.20 19.96
C LEU A 314 26.96 11.83 20.64
N LYS A 315 27.69 10.88 20.03
CA LYS A 315 28.00 9.56 20.59
C LYS A 315 29.36 9.50 21.30
N LYS A 316 30.16 10.57 21.19
CA LYS A 316 31.32 10.83 22.05
C LYS A 316 30.88 11.79 23.16
#